data_AF-A0A518IVX2-F1
#
_entry.id   AF-A0A518IVX2-F1
#
_cell.length_a   1.000
_cell.length_b   1.000
_cell.length_c   1.000
_cell.angle_alpha   90.00
_cell.angle_beta   90.00
_cell.angle_gamma   90.00
#
_symmetry.space_group_name_H-M   'P 1'
#
loop_
_entity.id
_entity.type
_entity.pdbx_description
1 polymer ?
#
loop_
_entity_poly.entity_id
_entity_poly.type
_entity_poly.pdbx_seq_one_letter_code
_entity_poly.pdbx_strand_id
1 'polypeptide(L)'
;MTPKRQLRYESLEGRRLLATDLGADAVFPGDPIDVELRSHPLLATSPFDSAAIIAAGDFSSQGMIHENDGRVVVVDSSHRSGFASRLWIFQRGEDGALGPARGVIDPGFHVDQMLIQGDQAVVFGTQWSWGSDQTEAQSPAVADQPQTLVATIDLESQPDPTRAAIQQTVPGILKELHRAGEQLLMVMHSPPSTTEIPSSPTSAETVHAFALTEAGLQEIASQQIDPGIVQVRGDRLLNLTTFGDSIDSPSGAFSDPLASPHNWITQYAIGGQSIAPVAQIDLGSGWIGSFQIASDQTATAIRTDRSDDATIVTAVDLLDLSGDEIRLFDSLHVANFAGYAIAAQPDFVLLYDQATPDWLVLVDTQPRSASSTERVRRIEIDSDLTLHPAGLRLSNDRVAIAATRPQHADPIDRLRDLSLDAQRSSDLLLLTISLQDATLQAISRLGSIVDRPQLHAIDAAADRIGLFVDQFESAATGPGFLFGRLDSRGRFVADGIVRDLEPQDDIDIDALRLLARRDGRLVQHRWDQPDRPQIDLPLDPADYGAT
;
A
#
# COMPACT_ATOMS: atom_id res chain seq x y z
N MET A 1 -2.08 13.13 34.41
CA MET A 1 -0.70 12.94 33.91
C MET A 1 -0.70 11.66 33.11
N THR A 2 -0.84 11.76 31.79
CA THR A 2 -0.91 10.62 30.87
C THR A 2 0.51 10.14 30.54
N PRO A 3 0.81 8.82 30.61
CA PRO A 3 2.06 8.31 30.11
C PRO A 3 2.03 8.40 28.57
N LYS A 4 3.01 9.12 28.00
CA LYS A 4 3.22 9.20 26.56
C LYS A 4 3.51 7.79 26.01
N ARG A 5 2.62 7.28 25.15
CA ARG A 5 2.90 6.13 24.28
C ARG A 5 4.13 6.47 23.43
N GLN A 6 5.21 5.70 23.55
CA GLN A 6 6.28 5.72 22.56
C GLN A 6 5.78 4.96 21.34
N LEU A 7 5.29 5.69 20.34
CA LEU A 7 5.28 5.19 18.97
C LEU A 7 6.75 4.99 18.59
N ARG A 8 7.21 3.73 18.50
CA ARG A 8 8.47 3.42 17.82
C ARG A 8 8.22 3.57 16.32
N TYR A 9 8.24 4.81 15.87
CA TYR A 9 8.68 5.11 14.52
C TYR A 9 10.15 4.73 14.47
N GLU A 10 10.50 3.67 13.74
CA GLU A 10 11.86 3.54 13.25
C GLU A 10 12.08 4.71 12.30
N SER A 11 12.68 5.78 12.83
CA SER A 11 12.91 6.99 12.08
C SER A 11 13.93 6.71 10.99
N LEU A 12 13.72 7.30 9.81
CA LEU A 12 14.73 7.47 8.77
C LEU A 12 16.07 8.00 9.35
N GLU A 13 16.02 8.68 10.49
CA GLU A 13 17.17 9.12 11.29
C GLU A 13 18.03 7.96 11.84
N GLY A 14 17.45 6.82 12.23
CA GLY A 14 18.20 5.63 12.64
C GLY A 14 19.02 5.04 11.49
N ARG A 15 18.45 5.00 10.28
CA ARG A 15 19.14 4.57 9.05
C ARG A 15 20.22 5.58 8.63
N ARG A 16 19.96 6.88 8.80
CA ARG A 16 20.93 7.96 8.53
C ARG A 16 22.12 7.91 9.49
N LEU A 17 21.88 7.67 10.79
CA LEU A 17 22.94 7.58 11.80
C LEU A 17 23.90 6.41 11.53
N LEU A 18 23.39 5.27 11.07
CA LEU A 18 24.19 4.13 10.63
C LEU A 18 25.10 4.45 9.42
N ALA A 19 24.68 5.36 8.54
CA ALA A 19 25.48 5.80 7.40
C ALA A 19 26.54 6.86 7.78
N THR A 20 26.27 7.73 8.75
CA THR A 20 27.22 8.79 9.18
C THR A 20 28.39 8.33 10.04
N ASP A 21 28.27 7.20 10.75
CA ASP A 21 29.37 6.66 11.57
C ASP A 21 30.38 5.81 10.76
N LEU A 22 30.11 5.60 9.46
CA LEU A 22 31.05 4.99 8.54
C LEU A 22 32.05 6.02 8.05
N GLY A 23 33.15 6.18 8.79
CA GLY A 23 34.42 6.70 8.27
C GLY A 23 35.08 5.70 7.30
N ALA A 24 34.32 5.20 6.33
CA ALA A 24 34.81 4.33 5.27
C ALA A 24 34.92 5.17 4.00
N ASP A 25 36.11 5.21 3.42
CA ASP A 25 36.33 5.72 2.08
C ASP A 25 35.31 5.06 1.16
N ALA A 26 34.33 5.83 0.70
CA ALA A 26 33.37 5.34 -0.25
C ALA A 26 34.14 5.01 -1.54
N VAL A 27 34.20 3.74 -1.87
CA VAL A 27 34.75 3.27 -3.14
C VAL A 27 33.77 3.70 -4.23
N PHE A 28 33.98 4.89 -4.75
CA PHE A 28 33.43 5.43 -6.01
C PHE A 28 34.61 5.69 -6.96
N PRO A 29 34.44 6.00 -8.25
CA PRO A 29 33.49 5.57 -9.27
C PRO A 29 34.25 4.76 -10.37
N GLY A 30 33.71 3.62 -10.79
CA GLY A 30 34.30 2.85 -11.91
C GLY A 30 34.30 1.33 -11.73
N ASP A 31 34.01 0.85 -10.53
CA ASP A 31 33.91 -0.59 -10.31
C ASP A 31 32.59 -1.14 -10.88
N PRO A 32 32.64 -2.30 -11.56
CA PRO A 32 31.45 -3.01 -11.98
C PRO A 32 30.56 -3.27 -10.76
N ILE A 33 29.23 -3.26 -10.94
CA ILE A 33 28.38 -3.86 -9.90
C ILE A 33 28.82 -5.32 -9.82
N ASP A 34 29.46 -5.71 -8.72
CA ASP A 34 29.74 -7.11 -8.44
C ASP A 34 28.39 -7.79 -8.15
N VAL A 35 27.75 -8.24 -9.23
CA VAL A 35 26.53 -9.05 -9.17
C VAL A 35 26.97 -10.50 -8.98
N GLU A 36 26.91 -11.00 -7.75
CA GLU A 36 27.01 -12.44 -7.50
C GLU A 36 25.69 -13.11 -7.91
N LEU A 37 25.73 -13.97 -8.92
CA LEU A 37 24.58 -14.77 -9.38
C LEU A 37 24.59 -16.13 -8.68
N ARG A 38 23.61 -16.40 -7.82
CA ARG A 38 23.37 -17.73 -7.26
C ARG A 38 22.24 -18.41 -8.01
N SER A 39 22.56 -19.05 -9.13
CA SER A 39 21.58 -19.79 -9.93
C SER A 39 21.50 -21.26 -9.52
N HIS A 40 20.28 -21.76 -9.32
CA HIS A 40 19.99 -23.20 -9.34
C HIS A 40 19.34 -23.55 -10.70
N PRO A 41 19.83 -24.56 -11.44
CA PRO A 41 19.38 -24.82 -12.81
C PRO A 41 17.93 -25.32 -12.88
N LEU A 42 17.14 -24.72 -13.78
CA LEU A 42 15.75 -25.12 -14.09
C LEU A 42 15.68 -26.36 -15.01
N LEU A 43 14.66 -27.19 -14.78
CA LEU A 43 13.90 -27.80 -15.86
C LEU A 43 12.71 -26.87 -16.18
N ALA A 44 12.91 -25.89 -17.07
CA ALA A 44 11.81 -25.04 -17.53
C ALA A 44 11.01 -25.77 -18.60
N THR A 45 9.68 -25.82 -18.46
CA THR A 45 8.79 -26.13 -19.58
C THR A 45 8.04 -24.87 -19.99
N SER A 46 8.31 -24.48 -21.24
CA SER A 46 7.71 -23.45 -22.09
C SER A 46 8.11 -21.97 -21.91
N PRO A 47 8.38 -21.26 -23.03
CA PRO A 47 8.42 -19.81 -23.07
C PRO A 47 7.01 -19.26 -22.88
N PHE A 48 6.84 -18.35 -21.93
CA PHE A 48 5.58 -17.67 -21.69
C PHE A 48 5.47 -16.43 -22.58
N ASP A 49 4.34 -16.29 -23.26
CA ASP A 49 3.95 -15.05 -23.92
C ASP A 49 3.68 -14.00 -22.83
N SER A 50 4.42 -12.89 -22.86
CA SER A 50 4.19 -11.69 -22.06
C SER A 50 2.87 -11.04 -22.50
N ALA A 51 1.74 -11.59 -22.06
CA ALA A 51 0.42 -11.10 -22.38
C ALA A 51 -0.31 -10.62 -21.11
N ALA A 52 -0.83 -9.39 -21.23
CA ALA A 52 -1.57 -8.58 -20.27
C ALA A 52 -0.71 -7.89 -19.20
N ILE A 53 -0.70 -6.56 -19.28
CA ILE A 53 -0.56 -5.67 -18.13
C ILE A 53 -1.65 -6.10 -17.15
N ILE A 54 -1.33 -6.99 -16.23
CA ILE A 54 -2.03 -7.05 -14.97
C ILE A 54 -1.41 -5.89 -14.20
N ALA A 55 -1.95 -4.69 -14.43
CA ALA A 55 -1.88 -3.66 -13.42
C ALA A 55 -2.24 -4.38 -12.12
N ALA A 56 -1.38 -4.30 -11.10
CA ALA A 56 -1.74 -4.76 -9.78
C ALA A 56 -3.13 -4.20 -9.54
N GLY A 57 -4.14 -5.09 -9.51
CA GLY A 57 -5.54 -4.69 -9.45
C GLY A 57 -5.62 -3.70 -8.31
N ASP A 58 -6.07 -2.48 -8.63
CA ASP A 58 -6.04 -1.34 -7.75
C ASP A 58 -6.41 -1.79 -6.33
N PHE A 59 -5.46 -1.65 -5.39
CA PHE A 59 -5.72 -1.79 -3.97
C PHE A 59 -6.51 -0.57 -3.46
N SER A 60 -7.54 -0.13 -4.20
CA SER A 60 -8.55 0.78 -3.68
C SER A 60 -9.68 0.04 -2.98
N SER A 61 -9.55 -1.27 -2.67
CA SER A 61 -10.51 -2.03 -1.85
C SER A 61 -10.58 -1.58 -0.37
N GLN A 62 -9.98 -0.44 -0.03
CA GLN A 62 -10.08 0.22 1.27
C GLN A 62 -10.74 1.61 1.18
N GLY A 63 -11.24 1.98 0.00
CA GLY A 63 -11.90 3.26 -0.22
C GLY A 63 -13.28 3.34 0.45
N MET A 64 -13.65 4.53 0.91
CA MET A 64 -15.00 4.83 1.39
C MET A 64 -15.99 5.08 0.24
N ILE A 65 -15.57 4.86 -1.00
CA ILE A 65 -16.33 5.03 -2.23
C ILE A 65 -16.01 3.84 -3.12
N HIS A 66 -17.05 3.19 -3.63
CA HIS A 66 -16.91 2.12 -4.59
C HIS A 66 -17.99 2.20 -5.65
N GLU A 67 -17.63 1.94 -6.90
CA GLU A 67 -18.58 1.74 -7.99
C GLU A 67 -18.41 0.35 -8.60
N ASN A 68 -19.51 -0.41 -8.72
CA ASN A 68 -19.56 -1.67 -9.44
C ASN A 68 -20.87 -1.79 -10.22
N ASP A 69 -20.80 -2.16 -11.49
CA ASP A 69 -21.97 -2.34 -12.38
C ASP A 69 -22.97 -1.16 -12.34
N GLY A 70 -22.44 0.07 -12.26
CA GLY A 70 -23.22 1.31 -12.18
C GLY A 70 -23.86 1.58 -10.81
N ARG A 71 -23.66 0.73 -9.82
CA ARG A 71 -24.05 0.99 -8.43
C ARG A 71 -22.90 1.66 -7.71
N VAL A 72 -23.17 2.80 -7.06
CA VAL A 72 -22.18 3.57 -6.29
C VAL A 72 -22.52 3.47 -4.81
N VAL A 73 -21.60 2.96 -4.01
CA VAL A 73 -21.70 2.87 -2.56
C VAL A 73 -20.73 3.86 -1.94
N VAL A 74 -21.23 4.71 -1.04
CA VAL A 74 -20.43 5.72 -0.35
C VAL A 74 -20.65 5.64 1.14
N VAL A 75 -19.57 5.62 1.91
CA VAL A 75 -19.59 5.70 3.36
C VAL A 75 -19.31 7.14 3.77
N ASP A 76 -20.29 7.79 4.40
CA ASP A 76 -20.04 9.04 5.10
C ASP A 76 -19.66 8.75 6.55
N SER A 77 -18.37 8.94 6.86
CA SER A 77 -17.78 8.85 8.20
C SER A 77 -17.56 10.22 8.87
N SER A 78 -18.11 11.31 8.29
CA SER A 78 -17.86 12.67 8.77
C SER A 78 -18.33 12.87 10.21
N HIS A 79 -17.61 13.68 11.00
CA HIS A 79 -17.99 14.01 12.38
C HIS A 79 -19.41 14.61 12.53
N ARG A 80 -20.00 15.09 11.43
CA ARG A 80 -21.37 15.63 11.41
C ARG A 80 -22.45 14.54 11.56
N SER A 81 -22.17 13.29 11.20
CA SER A 81 -23.12 12.17 11.35
C SER A 81 -23.25 11.66 12.79
N GLY A 82 -22.37 12.11 13.70
CA GLY A 82 -22.38 11.75 15.11
C GLY A 82 -21.85 10.34 15.35
N PHE A 83 -20.53 10.14 15.29
CA PHE A 83 -19.78 8.89 15.53
C PHE A 83 -20.16 7.64 14.71
N ALA A 84 -21.42 7.44 14.33
CA ALA A 84 -21.87 6.38 13.43
C ALA A 84 -21.71 6.81 11.98
N SER A 85 -21.11 5.95 11.16
CA SER A 85 -21.04 6.17 9.71
C SER A 85 -22.40 5.94 9.05
N ARG A 86 -22.58 6.41 7.83
CA ARG A 86 -23.79 6.16 7.04
C ARG A 86 -23.43 5.69 5.64
N LEU A 87 -24.14 4.67 5.16
CA LEU A 87 -23.96 4.16 3.81
C LEU A 87 -25.03 4.72 2.89
N TRP A 88 -24.56 5.28 1.80
CA TRP A 88 -25.33 5.84 0.70
C TRP A 88 -25.19 4.94 -0.51
N ILE A 89 -26.30 4.55 -1.13
CA ILE A 89 -26.30 3.65 -2.28
C ILE A 89 -27.04 4.33 -3.42
N PHE A 90 -26.32 4.59 -4.50
CA PHE A 90 -26.81 5.22 -5.71
C PHE A 90 -26.83 4.23 -6.87
N GLN A 91 -27.76 4.43 -7.80
CA GLN A 91 -27.78 3.77 -9.09
C GLN A 91 -27.46 4.81 -10.16
N ARG A 92 -26.52 4.47 -11.03
CA ARG A 92 -26.21 5.24 -12.23
C ARG A 92 -27.24 4.96 -13.31
N GLY A 93 -27.88 6.02 -13.79
CA GLY A 93 -28.74 6.00 -14.97
C GLY A 93 -27.95 5.95 -16.27
N GLU A 94 -28.63 5.70 -17.38
CA GLU A 94 -28.03 5.70 -18.72
C GLU A 94 -27.47 7.07 -19.13
N ASP A 95 -27.99 8.15 -18.56
CA ASP A 95 -27.50 9.53 -18.73
C ASP A 95 -26.28 9.84 -17.85
N GLY A 96 -25.83 8.86 -17.05
CA GLY A 96 -24.74 9.00 -16.11
C GLY A 96 -25.11 9.66 -14.79
N ALA A 97 -26.37 10.09 -14.59
CA ALA A 97 -26.82 10.68 -13.33
C ALA A 97 -26.86 9.63 -12.22
N LEU A 98 -26.59 10.04 -10.99
CA LEU A 98 -26.73 9.20 -9.80
C LEU A 98 -28.08 9.50 -9.14
N GLY A 99 -28.96 8.50 -9.11
CA GLY A 99 -30.19 8.53 -8.33
C GLY A 99 -30.06 7.62 -7.09
N PRO A 100 -30.82 7.85 -6.01
CA PRO A 100 -30.85 6.91 -4.89
C PRO A 100 -31.32 5.53 -5.39
N ALA A 101 -30.51 4.50 -5.15
CA ALA A 101 -30.94 3.13 -5.34
C ALA A 101 -31.74 2.65 -4.11
N ARG A 102 -31.34 3.13 -2.93
CA ARG A 102 -31.89 2.72 -1.63
C ARG A 102 -31.81 3.88 -0.63
N GLY A 103 -32.60 3.78 0.45
CA GLY A 103 -32.47 4.67 1.61
C GLY A 103 -31.11 4.49 2.32
N VAL A 104 -30.71 5.52 3.06
CA VAL A 104 -29.46 5.55 3.83
C VAL A 104 -29.46 4.46 4.89
N ILE A 105 -28.37 3.70 4.97
CA ILE A 105 -28.21 2.60 5.92
C ILE A 105 -27.26 3.02 7.04
N ASP A 106 -27.68 2.85 8.28
CA ASP A 106 -26.85 3.00 9.47
C ASP A 106 -26.31 1.62 9.87
N PRO A 107 -24.99 1.35 9.73
CA PRO A 107 -24.39 0.09 10.14
C PRO A 107 -24.32 -0.04 11.68
N GLY A 108 -24.58 1.03 12.44
CA GLY A 108 -24.56 1.06 13.89
C GLY A 108 -23.19 1.36 14.51
N PHE A 109 -22.17 1.66 13.69
CA PHE A 109 -20.80 1.93 14.14
C PHE A 109 -20.01 2.82 13.16
N HIS A 110 -18.82 3.25 13.56
CA HIS A 110 -17.88 3.96 12.69
C HIS A 110 -17.20 2.97 11.74
N VAL A 111 -17.42 3.15 10.44
CA VAL A 111 -16.83 2.32 9.39
C VAL A 111 -15.41 2.79 9.08
N ASP A 112 -14.45 1.89 9.30
CA ASP A 112 -13.02 2.05 9.03
C ASP A 112 -12.65 1.53 7.63
N GLN A 113 -13.37 0.51 7.11
CA GLN A 113 -13.15 -0.08 5.79
C GLN A 113 -14.45 -0.60 5.17
N MET A 114 -14.52 -0.65 3.85
CA MET A 114 -15.63 -1.23 3.09
C MET A 114 -15.12 -2.15 1.98
N LEU A 115 -15.84 -3.25 1.76
CA LEU A 115 -15.65 -4.15 0.62
C LEU A 115 -16.98 -4.38 -0.09
N ILE A 116 -16.97 -4.37 -1.42
CA ILE A 116 -18.13 -4.76 -2.25
C ILE A 116 -17.88 -6.14 -2.85
N GLN A 117 -18.81 -7.08 -2.67
CA GLN A 117 -18.80 -8.41 -3.28
C GLN A 117 -20.18 -8.73 -3.86
N GLY A 118 -20.27 -8.69 -5.19
CA GLY A 118 -21.53 -8.87 -5.91
C GLY A 118 -22.56 -7.83 -5.45
N ASP A 119 -23.70 -8.31 -4.96
CA ASP A 119 -24.80 -7.49 -4.48
C ASP A 119 -24.76 -7.19 -2.99
N GLN A 120 -23.59 -7.34 -2.35
CA GLN A 120 -23.44 -7.07 -0.93
C GLN A 120 -22.27 -6.13 -0.67
N ALA A 121 -22.49 -5.20 0.27
CA ALA A 121 -21.44 -4.43 0.91
C ALA A 121 -21.13 -5.05 2.27
N VAL A 122 -19.86 -5.26 2.56
CA VAL A 122 -19.37 -5.65 3.89
C VAL A 122 -18.57 -4.49 4.44
N VAL A 123 -19.01 -3.92 5.56
CA VAL A 123 -18.32 -2.82 6.23
C VAL A 123 -17.76 -3.25 7.56
N PHE A 124 -16.61 -2.70 7.89
CA PHE A 124 -15.81 -3.04 9.07
C PHE A 124 -15.57 -1.80 9.90
N GLY A 125 -15.58 -1.97 11.22
CA GLY A 125 -15.26 -0.91 12.17
C GLY A 125 -14.66 -1.48 13.43
N THR A 126 -13.96 -0.66 14.19
CA THR A 126 -13.32 -1.09 15.44
C THR A 126 -14.16 -0.66 16.64
N GLN A 127 -14.53 -1.61 17.50
CA GLN A 127 -15.14 -1.28 18.78
C GLN A 127 -14.05 -0.79 19.75
N TRP A 128 -13.97 0.53 19.93
CA TRP A 128 -13.15 1.13 20.98
C TRP A 128 -13.93 1.14 22.29
N SER A 129 -13.57 0.27 23.24
CA SER A 129 -13.95 0.47 24.64
C SER A 129 -13.15 1.66 25.19
N TRP A 130 -13.72 2.86 25.07
CA TRP A 130 -13.24 3.98 25.86
C TRP A 130 -13.55 3.64 27.30
N GLY A 131 -12.52 3.36 28.10
CA GLY A 131 -12.66 3.07 29.52
C GLY A 131 -13.53 4.12 30.18
N SER A 132 -14.79 3.80 30.39
CA SER A 132 -15.69 4.64 31.15
C SER A 132 -15.22 4.53 32.59
N ASP A 133 -14.71 5.63 33.13
CA ASP A 133 -14.58 5.84 34.57
C ASP A 133 -15.97 5.70 35.23
N GLN A 134 -16.42 4.47 35.45
CA GLN A 134 -17.57 4.14 36.28
C GLN A 134 -17.28 2.88 37.10
N THR A 135 -16.84 3.14 38.32
CA THR A 135 -17.24 2.49 39.59
C THR A 135 -17.35 0.96 39.63
N GLU A 136 -16.37 0.39 40.32
CA GLU A 136 -16.44 -0.74 41.26
C GLU A 136 -17.44 -1.89 41.02
N ALA A 137 -16.83 -3.09 40.96
CA ALA A 137 -17.36 -4.38 41.37
C ALA A 137 -18.42 -5.03 40.45
N GLN A 138 -17.94 -5.56 39.32
CA GLN A 138 -18.37 -6.85 38.78
C GLN A 138 -17.24 -7.45 37.95
N SER A 139 -17.05 -8.77 38.03
CA SER A 139 -15.96 -9.55 37.42
C SER A 139 -15.65 -9.15 35.98
N PRO A 140 -14.37 -9.19 35.54
CA PRO A 140 -14.01 -8.99 34.14
C PRO A 140 -14.52 -10.18 33.34
N ALA A 141 -15.76 -10.08 32.86
CA ALA A 141 -16.25 -10.97 31.83
C ALA A 141 -15.47 -10.68 30.54
N VAL A 142 -15.39 -11.67 29.67
CA VAL A 142 -14.73 -11.73 28.35
C VAL A 142 -15.09 -10.57 27.38
N ALA A 143 -15.91 -9.61 27.81
CA ALA A 143 -16.44 -8.47 27.07
C ALA A 143 -15.49 -7.25 26.93
N ASP A 144 -14.32 -7.23 27.57
CA ASP A 144 -13.38 -6.09 27.53
C ASP A 144 -12.27 -6.20 26.46
N GLN A 145 -12.26 -7.24 25.64
CA GLN A 145 -11.29 -7.33 24.54
C GLN A 145 -11.75 -6.51 23.33
N PRO A 146 -10.86 -5.77 22.65
CA PRO A 146 -11.19 -5.11 21.40
C PRO A 146 -11.74 -6.10 20.37
N GLN A 147 -12.80 -5.68 19.68
CA GLN A 147 -13.51 -6.46 18.68
C GLN A 147 -13.63 -5.66 17.40
N THR A 148 -13.65 -6.37 16.28
CA THR A 148 -14.01 -5.81 14.98
C THR A 148 -15.49 -6.01 14.78
N LEU A 149 -16.19 -4.91 14.55
CA LEU A 149 -17.59 -4.86 14.17
C LEU A 149 -17.68 -5.04 12.67
N VAL A 150 -18.60 -5.90 12.24
CA VAL A 150 -18.86 -6.15 10.83
C VAL A 150 -20.34 -5.99 10.57
N ALA A 151 -20.69 -5.34 9.45
CA ALA A 151 -22.05 -5.36 8.94
C ALA A 151 -22.07 -5.80 7.47
N THR A 152 -22.85 -6.84 7.18
CA THR A 152 -23.18 -7.25 5.81
C THR A 152 -24.49 -6.60 5.40
N ILE A 153 -24.47 -5.92 4.25
CA ILE A 153 -25.56 -5.09 3.75
C ILE A 153 -25.89 -5.58 2.34
N ASP A 154 -27.13 -6.01 2.14
CA ASP A 154 -27.65 -6.32 0.81
C ASP A 154 -27.89 -5.01 0.03
N LEU A 155 -27.42 -4.96 -1.22
CA LEU A 155 -27.50 -3.80 -2.09
C LEU A 155 -28.70 -3.86 -3.06
N GLU A 156 -29.30 -5.03 -3.30
CA GLU A 156 -30.41 -5.21 -4.26
C GLU A 156 -31.80 -5.12 -3.64
N SER A 157 -31.98 -5.58 -2.40
CA SER A 157 -33.32 -5.68 -1.82
C SER A 157 -33.90 -4.32 -1.37
N GLN A 158 -35.11 -3.99 -1.81
CA GLN A 158 -35.94 -2.99 -1.13
C GLN A 158 -36.19 -3.44 0.32
N PRO A 159 -36.13 -2.55 1.31
CA PRO A 159 -35.92 -2.97 2.69
C PRO A 159 -37.12 -3.75 3.22
N ASP A 160 -36.88 -5.00 3.63
CA ASP A 160 -37.37 -5.39 4.94
C ASP A 160 -36.48 -4.68 5.97
N PRO A 161 -36.99 -3.69 6.73
CA PRO A 161 -36.20 -2.93 7.70
C PRO A 161 -35.60 -3.83 8.79
N THR A 162 -36.08 -5.07 8.95
CA THR A 162 -35.51 -6.03 9.89
C THR A 162 -34.27 -6.77 9.36
N ARG A 163 -33.92 -6.62 8.07
CA ARG A 163 -32.75 -7.25 7.42
C ARG A 163 -31.80 -6.23 6.76
N ALA A 164 -31.90 -4.95 7.10
CA ALA A 164 -31.14 -3.90 6.40
C ALA A 164 -29.61 -4.04 6.54
N ALA A 165 -29.15 -4.59 7.67
CA ALA A 165 -27.76 -4.94 7.91
C ALA A 165 -27.70 -6.13 8.87
N ILE A 166 -26.82 -7.09 8.58
CA ILE A 166 -26.52 -8.19 9.50
C ILE A 166 -25.24 -7.82 10.24
N GLN A 167 -25.40 -7.49 11.52
CA GLN A 167 -24.29 -7.09 12.38
C GLN A 167 -23.67 -8.31 13.06
N GLN A 168 -22.34 -8.36 13.04
CA GLN A 168 -21.54 -9.43 13.61
C GLN A 168 -20.31 -8.84 14.30
N THR A 169 -19.72 -9.61 15.21
CA THR A 169 -18.48 -9.26 15.90
C THR A 169 -17.44 -10.34 15.64
N VAL A 170 -16.24 -9.94 15.24
CA VAL A 170 -15.08 -10.82 15.08
C VAL A 170 -14.06 -10.49 16.19
N PRO A 171 -13.55 -11.50 16.92
CA PRO A 171 -12.55 -11.27 17.97
C PRO A 171 -11.27 -10.62 17.43
N GLY A 172 -10.72 -9.64 18.15
CA GLY A 172 -9.49 -8.95 17.78
C GLY A 172 -9.70 -7.67 16.96
N ILE A 173 -8.59 -7.01 16.64
CA ILE A 173 -8.57 -5.77 15.84
C ILE A 173 -8.18 -6.11 14.41
N LEU A 174 -9.00 -5.73 13.44
CA LEU A 174 -8.69 -5.88 12.02
C LEU A 174 -7.39 -5.15 11.68
N LYS A 175 -6.39 -5.90 11.20
CA LYS A 175 -5.15 -5.36 10.65
C LYS A 175 -5.25 -5.24 9.14
N GLU A 176 -5.62 -6.32 8.48
CA GLU A 176 -5.66 -6.41 7.02
C GLU A 176 -6.88 -7.19 6.56
N LEU A 177 -7.41 -6.79 5.41
CA LEU A 177 -8.54 -7.40 4.74
C LEU A 177 -8.12 -7.81 3.33
N HIS A 178 -8.37 -9.07 2.97
CA HIS A 178 -8.01 -9.61 1.67
C HIS A 178 -9.16 -10.41 1.06
N ARG A 179 -9.26 -10.39 -0.27
CA ARG A 179 -10.22 -11.22 -1.01
C ARG A 179 -9.50 -12.42 -1.64
N ALA A 180 -10.02 -13.62 -1.38
CA ALA A 180 -9.49 -14.90 -1.86
C ALA A 180 -10.58 -15.65 -2.65
N GLY A 181 -10.77 -15.28 -3.92
CA GLY A 181 -11.90 -15.80 -4.72
C GLY A 181 -13.25 -15.36 -4.14
N GLU A 182 -14.05 -16.33 -3.69
CA GLU A 182 -15.34 -16.10 -3.01
C GLU A 182 -15.22 -15.93 -1.49
N GLN A 183 -14.01 -16.10 -0.94
CA GLN A 183 -13.76 -16.01 0.49
C GLN A 183 -13.19 -14.65 0.85
N LEU A 184 -13.55 -14.20 2.05
CA LEU A 184 -12.97 -13.03 2.70
C LEU A 184 -11.96 -13.51 3.74
N LEU A 185 -10.73 -12.99 3.68
CA LEU A 185 -9.72 -13.23 4.71
C LEU A 185 -9.53 -11.99 5.57
N MET A 186 -9.64 -12.16 6.87
CA MET A 186 -9.40 -11.11 7.86
C MET A 186 -8.18 -11.49 8.68
N VAL A 187 -7.15 -10.64 8.66
CA VAL A 187 -5.98 -10.77 9.52
C VAL A 187 -6.21 -9.91 10.77
N MET A 188 -6.25 -10.57 11.92
CA MET A 188 -6.65 -9.98 13.20
C MET A 188 -5.47 -9.92 14.15
N HIS A 189 -5.28 -8.78 14.79
CA HIS A 189 -4.42 -8.64 15.95
C HIS A 189 -5.14 -9.09 17.21
N SER A 190 -4.58 -10.10 17.88
CA SER A 190 -5.03 -10.47 19.22
C SER A 190 -4.30 -9.60 20.25
N PRO A 191 -5.00 -8.83 21.09
CA PRO A 191 -4.36 -8.11 22.19
C PRO A 191 -3.70 -9.12 23.15
N PRO A 192 -2.53 -8.80 23.72
CA PRO A 192 -1.90 -9.69 24.69
C PRO A 192 -2.84 -9.92 25.88
N SER A 193 -2.99 -11.18 26.29
CA SER A 193 -3.78 -11.50 27.47
C SER A 193 -3.14 -10.85 28.70
N THR A 194 -3.93 -10.13 29.51
CA THR A 194 -3.42 -9.42 30.71
C THR A 194 -2.84 -10.35 31.78
N THR A 195 -2.96 -11.67 31.59
CA THR A 195 -2.48 -12.73 32.48
C THR A 195 -1.12 -13.30 32.11
N GLU A 196 -0.57 -12.97 30.93
CA GLU A 196 0.72 -13.47 30.48
C GLU A 196 1.81 -12.42 30.68
N ILE A 197 2.85 -12.80 31.43
CA ILE A 197 4.07 -11.99 31.59
C ILE A 197 4.65 -11.77 30.18
N PRO A 198 4.96 -10.53 29.76
CA PRO A 198 5.35 -10.22 28.39
C PRO A 198 6.79 -10.66 28.13
N SER A 199 6.98 -11.96 27.88
CA SER A 199 8.26 -12.52 27.44
C SER A 199 8.38 -12.58 25.92
N SER A 200 7.36 -12.17 25.17
CA SER A 200 7.47 -11.95 23.72
C SER A 200 6.75 -10.65 23.33
N PRO A 201 7.44 -9.72 22.63
CA PRO A 201 6.89 -8.40 22.31
C PRO A 201 5.91 -8.40 21.13
N THR A 202 5.62 -9.55 20.51
CA THR A 202 4.75 -9.65 19.33
C THR A 202 3.38 -10.22 19.71
N SER A 203 2.33 -9.40 19.55
CA SER A 203 0.94 -9.83 19.65
C SER A 203 0.66 -10.91 18.61
N ALA A 204 0.08 -12.04 19.01
CA ALA A 204 -0.30 -13.09 18.08
C ALA A 204 -1.26 -12.56 17.00
N GLU A 205 -1.04 -12.98 15.75
CA GLU A 205 -1.94 -12.71 14.64
C GLU A 205 -2.80 -13.94 14.34
N THR A 206 -4.04 -13.72 13.92
CA THR A 206 -4.95 -14.80 13.53
C THR A 206 -5.58 -14.46 12.20
N VAL A 207 -5.52 -15.38 11.26
CA VAL A 207 -6.24 -15.27 9.99
C VAL A 207 -7.56 -16.00 10.15
N HIS A 208 -8.65 -15.31 9.84
CA HIS A 208 -9.98 -15.90 9.72
C HIS A 208 -10.39 -15.87 8.24
N ALA A 209 -10.87 -17.00 7.73
CA ALA A 209 -11.49 -17.11 6.42
C ALA A 209 -13.02 -17.17 6.58
N PHE A 210 -13.74 -16.33 5.86
CA PHE A 210 -15.19 -16.25 5.87
C PHE A 210 -15.78 -16.51 4.49
N ALA A 211 -16.91 -17.20 4.45
CA ALA A 211 -17.81 -17.22 3.32
C ALA A 211 -18.82 -16.08 3.52
N LEU A 212 -19.12 -15.37 2.45
CA LEU A 212 -20.23 -14.43 2.44
C LEU A 212 -21.54 -15.19 2.14
N THR A 213 -22.52 -15.06 3.02
CA THR A 213 -23.81 -15.78 2.93
C THR A 213 -24.99 -14.82 3.09
N GLU A 214 -26.22 -15.29 2.83
CA GLU A 214 -27.44 -14.52 3.13
C GLU A 214 -27.57 -14.17 4.62
N ALA A 215 -26.87 -14.90 5.51
CA ALA A 215 -26.83 -14.65 6.94
C ALA A 215 -25.61 -13.81 7.38
N GLY A 216 -24.91 -13.17 6.45
CA GLY A 216 -23.69 -12.41 6.70
C GLY A 216 -22.42 -13.26 6.53
N LEU A 217 -21.35 -12.89 7.22
CA LEU A 217 -20.10 -13.63 7.24
C LEU A 217 -20.25 -14.94 8.02
N GLN A 218 -19.96 -16.06 7.38
CA GLN A 218 -19.86 -17.37 8.02
C GLN A 218 -18.39 -17.77 8.09
N GLU A 219 -17.86 -17.94 9.29
CA GLU A 219 -16.48 -18.40 9.48
C GLU A 219 -16.32 -19.83 8.95
N ILE A 220 -15.35 -19.99 8.05
CA ILE A 220 -14.99 -21.26 7.42
C ILE A 220 -13.82 -21.91 8.17
N ALA A 221 -12.82 -21.10 8.49
CA ALA A 221 -11.58 -21.54 9.09
C ALA A 221 -10.90 -20.40 9.83
N SER A 222 -10.12 -20.75 10.84
CA SER A 222 -9.24 -19.82 11.54
C SER A 222 -7.92 -20.49 11.85
N GLN A 223 -6.84 -19.72 11.74
CA GLN A 223 -5.49 -20.18 12.01
C GLN A 223 -4.67 -19.05 12.61
N GLN A 224 -4.05 -19.34 13.75
CA GLN A 224 -3.04 -18.45 14.32
C GLN A 224 -1.79 -18.48 13.43
N ILE A 225 -1.26 -17.31 13.10
CA ILE A 225 -0.05 -17.16 12.31
C ILE A 225 0.96 -16.32 13.09
N ASP A 226 2.23 -16.47 12.71
CA ASP A 226 3.27 -15.59 13.20
C ASP A 226 3.03 -14.16 12.66
N PRO A 227 3.28 -13.11 13.45
CA PRO A 227 3.12 -11.74 12.97
C PRO A 227 4.04 -11.41 11.80
N GLY A 228 3.47 -10.86 10.73
CA GLY A 228 4.21 -10.66 9.48
C GLY A 228 3.46 -9.84 8.44
N ILE A 229 4.03 -9.71 7.24
CA ILE A 229 3.37 -9.11 6.09
C ILE A 229 2.58 -10.20 5.38
N VAL A 230 1.25 -10.05 5.32
CA VAL A 230 0.36 -11.03 4.69
C VAL A 230 0.01 -10.59 3.27
N GLN A 231 0.08 -11.54 2.35
CA GLN A 231 -0.32 -11.38 0.96
C GLN A 231 -1.16 -12.58 0.53
N VAL A 232 -2.17 -12.36 -0.31
CA VAL A 232 -3.15 -13.39 -0.69
C VAL A 232 -3.18 -13.55 -2.19
N ARG A 233 -3.26 -14.80 -2.65
CA ARG A 233 -3.33 -15.14 -4.07
C ARG A 233 -4.19 -16.40 -4.27
N GLY A 234 -5.38 -16.21 -4.82
CA GLY A 234 -6.31 -17.31 -5.05
C GLY A 234 -6.64 -18.02 -3.73
N ASP A 235 -6.37 -19.31 -3.65
CA ASP A 235 -6.56 -20.15 -2.46
C ASP A 235 -5.32 -20.22 -1.55
N ARG A 236 -4.34 -19.32 -1.74
CA ARG A 236 -3.10 -19.29 -0.96
C ARG A 236 -2.95 -17.97 -0.21
N LEU A 237 -2.40 -18.07 0.99
CA LEU A 237 -1.94 -16.95 1.79
C LEU A 237 -0.44 -17.10 2.02
N LEU A 238 0.32 -16.04 1.79
CA LEU A 238 1.74 -15.98 2.09
C LEU A 238 1.95 -15.02 3.25
N ASN A 239 2.72 -15.45 4.23
CA ASN A 239 3.08 -14.66 5.38
C ASN A 239 4.60 -14.53 5.44
N LEU A 240 5.10 -13.32 5.27
CA LEU A 240 6.51 -12.99 5.42
C LEU A 240 6.73 -12.55 6.88
N THR A 241 7.49 -13.34 7.62
CA THR A 241 7.80 -13.11 9.03
C THR A 241 9.26 -12.73 9.18
N THR A 242 9.51 -11.77 10.06
CA THR A 242 10.85 -11.25 10.36
C THR A 242 11.10 -11.42 11.84
N PHE A 243 12.05 -12.28 12.20
CA PHE A 243 12.43 -12.56 13.57
C PHE A 243 13.75 -11.88 13.91
N GLY A 244 13.89 -11.33 15.12
CA GLY A 244 15.24 -11.02 15.62
C GLY A 244 15.96 -12.32 15.97
N ASP A 245 17.28 -12.39 15.74
CA ASP A 245 18.15 -13.56 16.01
C ASP A 245 18.20 -14.04 17.48
N SER A 246 17.33 -13.54 18.38
CA SER A 246 17.29 -13.91 19.78
C SER A 246 16.56 -15.22 20.10
N ILE A 247 16.11 -15.98 19.09
CA ILE A 247 15.18 -17.10 19.31
C ILE A 247 15.78 -18.27 20.12
N ASP A 248 17.11 -18.40 20.22
CA ASP A 248 17.75 -19.52 20.93
C ASP A 248 18.47 -19.18 22.25
N SER A 249 18.35 -17.96 22.81
CA SER A 249 18.99 -17.64 24.10
C SER A 249 17.98 -17.41 25.24
N PRO A 250 17.76 -18.40 26.14
CA PRO A 250 16.86 -18.27 27.29
C PRO A 250 17.40 -17.38 28.42
N SER A 251 18.42 -16.57 28.17
CA SER A 251 18.95 -15.59 29.12
C SER A 251 18.64 -14.19 28.61
N GLY A 252 17.79 -13.47 29.35
CA GLY A 252 17.40 -12.08 29.09
C GLY A 252 18.57 -11.09 29.19
N ALA A 253 19.51 -11.17 28.25
CA ALA A 253 20.48 -10.15 27.95
C ALA A 253 19.94 -9.31 26.80
N PHE A 254 19.98 -8.00 26.98
CA PHE A 254 19.63 -7.00 25.98
C PHE A 254 20.26 -7.38 24.63
N SER A 255 19.40 -7.49 23.62
CA SER A 255 19.75 -7.77 22.23
C SER A 255 20.86 -6.85 21.76
N ASP A 256 21.88 -7.43 21.14
CA ASP A 256 22.87 -6.69 20.38
C ASP A 256 22.10 -5.92 19.29
N PRO A 257 22.12 -4.58 19.25
CA PRO A 257 21.40 -3.79 18.24
C PRO A 257 21.93 -3.99 16.81
N LEU A 258 22.88 -4.91 16.62
CA LEU A 258 23.59 -5.21 15.38
C LEU A 258 23.18 -6.54 14.73
N ALA A 259 22.35 -7.38 15.36
CA ALA A 259 21.90 -8.61 14.72
C ALA A 259 20.88 -8.30 13.62
N SER A 260 21.22 -8.62 12.37
CA SER A 260 20.28 -8.54 11.24
C SER A 260 19.09 -9.46 11.50
N PRO A 261 17.85 -9.01 11.28
CA PRO A 261 16.72 -9.88 11.52
C PRO A 261 16.65 -10.98 10.44
N HIS A 262 16.11 -12.13 10.79
CA HIS A 262 16.03 -13.32 9.95
C HIS A 262 14.62 -13.50 9.39
N ASN A 263 14.50 -13.81 8.10
CA ASN A 263 13.24 -13.74 7.38
C ASN A 263 12.77 -15.09 6.86
N TRP A 264 11.49 -15.38 7.07
CA TRP A 264 10.84 -16.59 6.57
C TRP A 264 9.61 -16.22 5.76
N ILE A 265 9.34 -16.97 4.70
CA ILE A 265 8.04 -16.94 4.04
C ILE A 265 7.36 -18.27 4.30
N THR A 266 6.16 -18.21 4.87
CA THR A 266 5.28 -19.36 5.05
C THR A 266 4.08 -19.22 4.14
N GLN A 267 3.84 -20.24 3.30
CA GLN A 267 2.65 -20.35 2.46
C GLN A 267 1.63 -21.26 3.14
N TYR A 268 0.41 -20.76 3.24
CA TYR A 268 -0.76 -21.45 3.75
C TYR A 268 -1.72 -21.77 2.61
N ALA A 269 -2.25 -22.98 2.57
CA ALA A 269 -3.39 -23.35 1.75
C ALA A 269 -4.69 -23.01 2.48
N ILE A 270 -5.58 -22.31 1.78
CA ILE A 270 -6.91 -21.95 2.26
C ILE A 270 -7.89 -22.96 1.66
N GLY A 271 -8.23 -23.96 2.45
CA GLY A 271 -9.23 -24.95 2.11
C GLY A 271 -10.64 -24.53 2.51
N GLY A 272 -11.63 -25.33 2.13
CA GLY A 272 -13.03 -25.09 2.48
C GLY A 272 -13.37 -25.26 3.98
N GLN A 273 -12.44 -25.67 4.84
CA GLN A 273 -12.62 -25.80 6.30
C GLN A 273 -11.33 -25.61 7.12
N SER A 274 -10.20 -25.26 6.49
CA SER A 274 -8.92 -25.14 7.19
C SER A 274 -7.98 -24.18 6.49
N ILE A 275 -7.15 -23.48 7.25
CA ILE A 275 -5.97 -22.76 6.75
C ILE A 275 -4.76 -23.51 7.28
N ALA A 276 -3.96 -24.13 6.40
CA ALA A 276 -2.87 -25.00 6.80
C ALA A 276 -1.55 -24.58 6.14
N PRO A 277 -0.42 -24.53 6.88
CA PRO A 277 0.88 -24.29 6.27
C PRO A 277 1.21 -25.46 5.33
N VAL A 278 1.63 -25.15 4.10
CA VAL A 278 2.00 -26.15 3.08
C VAL A 278 3.46 -26.06 2.67
N ALA A 279 4.05 -24.87 2.76
CA ALA A 279 5.45 -24.64 2.44
C ALA A 279 6.00 -23.53 3.31
N GLN A 280 7.30 -23.59 3.54
CA GLN A 280 8.05 -22.56 4.21
C GLN A 280 9.45 -22.49 3.58
N ILE A 281 9.94 -21.28 3.36
CA ILE A 281 11.31 -21.04 2.93
C ILE A 281 11.98 -20.02 3.85
N ASP A 282 13.26 -20.27 4.10
CA ASP A 282 14.14 -19.33 4.74
C ASP A 282 14.73 -18.39 3.68
N LEU A 283 14.47 -17.08 3.80
CA LEU A 283 15.08 -16.06 2.93
C LEU A 283 16.45 -15.60 3.44
N GLY A 284 16.79 -15.92 4.69
CA GLY A 284 18.00 -15.49 5.36
C GLY A 284 17.86 -14.16 6.10
N SER A 285 19.00 -13.67 6.58
CA SER A 285 19.13 -12.41 7.30
C SER A 285 18.94 -11.18 6.42
N GLY A 286 18.51 -10.08 7.04
CA GLY A 286 18.40 -8.75 6.45
C GLY A 286 17.08 -8.06 6.74
N TRP A 287 17.03 -6.76 6.54
CA TRP A 287 15.82 -5.95 6.65
C TRP A 287 15.00 -6.05 5.38
N ILE A 288 13.72 -6.43 5.45
CA ILE A 288 12.86 -6.41 4.28
C ILE A 288 12.54 -4.97 3.87
N GLY A 289 12.94 -4.59 2.66
CA GLY A 289 12.58 -3.33 2.02
C GLY A 289 11.28 -3.42 1.22
N SER A 290 10.95 -4.59 0.67
CA SER A 290 9.70 -4.82 -0.08
C SER A 290 9.41 -6.31 -0.23
N PHE A 291 8.13 -6.67 -0.33
CA PHE A 291 7.69 -8.00 -0.72
C PHE A 291 6.47 -7.88 -1.62
N GLN A 292 6.54 -8.45 -2.82
CA GLN A 292 5.49 -8.37 -3.81
C GLN A 292 5.24 -9.72 -4.47
N ILE A 293 3.98 -9.99 -4.80
CA ILE A 293 3.54 -11.21 -5.47
C ILE A 293 2.96 -10.85 -6.82
N ALA A 294 3.49 -11.48 -7.86
CA ALA A 294 3.00 -11.36 -9.21
C ALA A 294 1.83 -12.32 -9.48
N SER A 295 1.02 -11.97 -10.47
CA SER A 295 -0.10 -12.79 -10.93
C SER A 295 0.33 -14.12 -11.57
N ASP A 296 1.55 -14.19 -12.11
CA ASP A 296 2.12 -15.36 -12.77
C ASP A 296 2.72 -16.39 -11.79
N GLN A 297 2.39 -16.26 -10.50
CA GLN A 297 2.88 -17.12 -9.43
C GLN A 297 4.37 -16.94 -9.12
N THR A 298 4.96 -15.81 -9.49
CA THR A 298 6.27 -15.40 -8.96
C THR A 298 6.10 -14.42 -7.81
N ALA A 299 7.12 -14.28 -6.97
CA ALA A 299 7.21 -13.21 -5.98
C ALA A 299 8.62 -12.64 -5.94
N THR A 300 8.71 -11.39 -5.52
CA THR A 300 9.97 -10.67 -5.34
C THR A 300 10.06 -10.18 -3.91
N ALA A 301 11.08 -10.64 -3.19
CA ALA A 301 11.44 -10.12 -1.88
C ALA A 301 12.72 -9.30 -2.02
N ILE A 302 12.74 -8.13 -1.39
CA ILE A 302 13.90 -7.24 -1.39
C ILE A 302 14.33 -7.10 0.04
N ARG A 303 15.55 -7.54 0.33
CA ARG A 303 16.12 -7.49 1.68
C ARG A 303 17.51 -6.86 1.66
N THR A 304 17.83 -6.11 2.69
CA THR A 304 19.12 -5.45 2.85
C THR A 304 19.80 -6.02 4.08
N ASP A 305 20.95 -6.67 3.88
CA ASP A 305 21.75 -7.26 4.93
C ASP A 305 23.09 -6.55 5.07
N ARG A 306 23.67 -6.62 6.27
CA ARG A 306 25.02 -6.15 6.55
C ARG A 306 25.89 -7.39 6.75
N SER A 307 26.85 -7.58 5.86
CA SER A 307 27.82 -8.66 6.01
C SER A 307 28.84 -8.36 7.11
N ASP A 308 29.51 -9.41 7.60
CA ASP A 308 30.54 -9.34 8.65
C ASP A 308 31.68 -8.34 8.34
N ASP A 309 31.92 -8.06 7.05
CA ASP A 309 32.92 -7.10 6.55
C ASP A 309 32.38 -5.65 6.47
N ALA A 310 31.28 -5.35 7.17
CA ALA A 310 30.58 -4.06 7.14
C ALA A 310 30.07 -3.61 5.75
N THR A 311 30.01 -4.53 4.78
CA THR A 311 29.45 -4.27 3.45
C THR A 311 27.94 -4.43 3.52
N ILE A 312 27.19 -3.42 3.06
CA ILE A 312 25.73 -3.51 2.94
C ILE A 312 25.39 -4.14 1.60
N VAL A 313 24.59 -5.20 1.59
CA VAL A 313 24.17 -5.90 0.38
C VAL A 313 22.65 -5.88 0.33
N THR A 314 22.08 -5.41 -0.79
CA THR A 314 20.65 -5.58 -1.06
C THR A 314 20.46 -6.78 -1.98
N ALA A 315 19.74 -7.79 -1.48
CA ALA A 315 19.33 -8.96 -2.25
C ALA A 315 17.93 -8.73 -2.84
N VAL A 316 17.77 -9.05 -4.12
CA VAL A 316 16.48 -9.17 -4.81
C VAL A 316 16.24 -10.66 -5.03
N ASP A 317 15.46 -11.26 -4.15
CA ASP A 317 15.11 -12.67 -4.17
C ASP A 317 13.87 -12.90 -5.04
N LEU A 318 14.01 -13.77 -6.03
CA LEU A 318 12.95 -14.17 -6.96
C LEU A 318 12.45 -15.55 -6.59
N LEU A 319 11.17 -15.62 -6.25
CA LEU A 319 10.52 -16.80 -5.70
C LEU A 319 9.52 -17.35 -6.73
N ASP A 320 9.55 -18.66 -6.94
CA ASP A 320 8.50 -19.41 -7.61
C ASP A 320 7.53 -19.96 -6.56
N LEU A 321 6.26 -19.62 -6.76
CA LEU A 321 5.13 -19.95 -5.90
C LEU A 321 4.09 -20.82 -6.65
N SER A 322 4.46 -21.44 -7.77
CA SER A 322 3.53 -22.13 -8.67
C SER A 322 3.01 -23.48 -8.17
N GLY A 323 3.63 -24.03 -7.12
CA GLY A 323 3.27 -25.31 -6.54
C GLY A 323 2.90 -25.25 -5.05
N ASP A 324 2.95 -26.42 -4.42
CA ASP A 324 2.87 -26.58 -2.96
C ASP A 324 4.24 -26.43 -2.28
N GLU A 325 5.25 -25.96 -3.00
CA GLU A 325 6.57 -25.59 -2.48
C GLU A 325 6.87 -24.14 -2.84
N ILE A 326 7.55 -23.42 -1.95
CA ILE A 326 8.16 -22.13 -2.27
C ILE A 326 9.59 -22.40 -2.70
N ARG A 327 9.98 -21.93 -3.89
CA ARG A 327 11.33 -22.12 -4.40
C ARG A 327 12.00 -20.78 -4.63
N LEU A 328 13.16 -20.57 -4.03
CA LEU A 328 14.06 -19.48 -4.44
C LEU A 328 14.64 -19.85 -5.80
N PHE A 329 14.15 -19.19 -6.85
CA PHE A 329 14.61 -19.40 -8.21
C PHE A 329 15.96 -18.72 -8.46
N ASP A 330 16.08 -17.48 -8.01
CA ASP A 330 17.28 -16.66 -8.20
C ASP A 330 17.38 -15.60 -7.10
N SER A 331 18.61 -15.17 -6.81
CA SER A 331 18.87 -14.06 -5.89
C SER A 331 19.94 -13.17 -6.48
N LEU A 332 19.59 -11.90 -6.68
CA LEU A 332 20.46 -10.90 -7.25
C LEU A 332 20.97 -9.99 -6.13
N HIS A 333 22.28 -10.03 -5.90
CA HIS A 333 22.92 -9.21 -4.87
C HIS A 333 23.47 -7.93 -5.49
N VAL A 334 23.07 -6.78 -4.92
CA VAL A 334 23.64 -5.46 -5.21
C VAL A 334 24.50 -5.07 -4.01
N ALA A 335 25.81 -5.19 -4.18
CA ALA A 335 26.78 -4.82 -3.15
C ALA A 335 26.86 -3.30 -2.94
N ASN A 336 27.16 -2.89 -1.70
CA ASN A 336 27.28 -1.50 -1.25
C ASN A 336 26.03 -0.66 -1.53
N PHE A 337 24.85 -1.26 -1.40
CA PHE A 337 23.58 -0.61 -1.69
C PHE A 337 22.63 -0.81 -0.52
N ALA A 338 22.25 0.29 0.13
CA ALA A 338 21.37 0.32 1.31
C ALA A 338 19.99 0.93 0.99
N GLY A 339 19.53 0.73 -0.25
CA GLY A 339 18.33 1.39 -0.77
C GLY A 339 17.02 0.67 -0.51
N TYR A 340 15.93 1.29 -0.94
CA TYR A 340 14.58 0.73 -0.95
C TYR A 340 14.05 0.63 -2.38
N ALA A 341 13.03 -0.19 -2.59
CA ALA A 341 12.33 -0.22 -3.87
C ALA A 341 11.42 1.00 -4.00
N ILE A 342 11.60 1.75 -5.09
CA ILE A 342 10.66 2.76 -5.54
C ILE A 342 9.50 2.10 -6.27
N ALA A 343 9.80 1.12 -7.11
CA ALA A 343 8.84 0.29 -7.81
C ALA A 343 9.34 -1.14 -7.83
N ALA A 344 8.44 -2.08 -7.63
CA ALA A 344 8.67 -3.48 -7.94
C ALA A 344 7.44 -3.96 -8.72
N GLN A 345 7.67 -4.82 -9.70
CA GLN A 345 6.71 -5.41 -10.61
C GLN A 345 7.24 -6.79 -11.04
N PRO A 346 6.40 -7.67 -11.64
CA PRO A 346 6.81 -9.04 -11.96
C PRO A 346 8.07 -9.17 -12.82
N ASP A 347 8.33 -8.19 -13.70
CA ASP A 347 9.41 -8.17 -14.69
C ASP A 347 10.55 -7.19 -14.37
N PHE A 348 10.40 -6.33 -13.35
CA PHE A 348 11.49 -5.44 -12.91
C PHE A 348 11.36 -4.98 -11.46
N VAL A 349 12.51 -4.59 -10.89
CA VAL A 349 12.60 -3.84 -9.63
C VAL A 349 13.43 -2.59 -9.87
N LEU A 350 12.96 -1.45 -9.36
CA LEU A 350 13.67 -0.19 -9.37
C LEU A 350 14.01 0.22 -7.95
N LEU A 351 15.31 0.23 -7.65
CA LEU A 351 15.87 0.53 -6.34
C LEU A 351 16.46 1.94 -6.30
N TYR A 352 16.40 2.57 -5.14
CA TYR A 352 17.04 3.85 -4.86
C TYR A 352 17.70 3.86 -3.48
N ASP A 353 18.91 4.41 -3.42
CA ASP A 353 19.68 4.58 -2.20
C ASP A 353 19.94 6.07 -1.93
N GLN A 354 19.45 6.56 -0.79
CA GLN A 354 19.62 7.96 -0.38
C GLN A 354 21.08 8.32 -0.07
N ALA A 355 21.93 7.34 0.24
CA ALA A 355 23.36 7.56 0.42
C ALA A 355 24.09 7.76 -0.92
N THR A 356 23.51 7.29 -2.02
CA THR A 356 24.04 7.43 -3.39
C THR A 356 22.98 8.00 -4.33
N PRO A 357 22.54 9.26 -4.10
CA PRO A 357 21.36 9.82 -4.74
C PRO A 357 21.51 10.09 -6.24
N ASP A 358 22.69 9.88 -6.81
CA ASP A 358 22.98 10.08 -8.24
C ASP A 358 22.49 8.93 -9.14
N TRP A 359 22.04 7.81 -8.55
CA TRP A 359 21.70 6.61 -9.31
C TRP A 359 20.43 5.92 -8.84
N LEU A 360 19.66 5.42 -9.79
CA LEU A 360 18.72 4.31 -9.59
C LEU A 360 19.34 3.02 -10.08
N VAL A 361 18.94 1.91 -9.47
CA VAL A 361 19.31 0.57 -9.92
C VAL A 361 18.07 -0.14 -10.44
N LEU A 362 18.05 -0.42 -11.74
CA LEU A 362 17.04 -1.24 -12.38
C LEU A 362 17.51 -2.69 -12.42
N VAL A 363 16.69 -3.58 -11.88
CA VAL A 363 16.91 -5.02 -11.87
C VAL A 363 15.83 -5.69 -12.72
N ASP A 364 16.22 -6.30 -13.84
CA ASP A 364 15.32 -7.12 -14.66
C ASP A 364 15.13 -8.49 -14.00
N THR A 365 13.93 -8.71 -13.44
CA THR A 365 13.58 -9.95 -12.74
C THR A 365 13.27 -11.08 -13.71
N GLN A 366 12.92 -10.76 -14.96
CA GLN A 366 12.77 -11.73 -16.05
C GLN A 366 13.88 -11.54 -17.10
N PRO A 367 14.61 -12.60 -17.49
CA PRO A 367 15.62 -12.50 -18.53
C PRO A 367 14.98 -12.23 -19.89
N ARG A 368 15.10 -11.01 -20.41
CA ARG A 368 14.57 -10.60 -21.74
C ARG A 368 15.23 -11.32 -22.93
N SER A 369 16.41 -11.92 -22.72
CA SER A 369 17.10 -12.79 -23.67
C SER A 369 18.05 -13.72 -22.94
N ALA A 370 18.17 -14.97 -23.38
CA ALA A 370 19.16 -15.93 -22.88
C ALA A 370 20.62 -15.47 -23.04
N SER A 371 20.87 -14.40 -23.81
CA SER A 371 22.19 -13.80 -24.05
C SER A 371 22.42 -12.49 -23.29
N SER A 372 21.44 -11.97 -22.56
CA SER A 372 21.54 -10.68 -21.86
C SER A 372 22.17 -10.89 -20.48
N THR A 373 23.46 -10.61 -20.35
CA THR A 373 24.20 -10.73 -19.08
C THR A 373 23.94 -9.57 -18.11
N GLU A 374 23.37 -8.46 -18.57
CA GLU A 374 23.24 -7.24 -17.78
C GLU A 374 21.81 -7.09 -17.24
N ARG A 375 21.48 -7.90 -16.24
CA ARG A 375 20.18 -7.85 -15.53
C ARG A 375 20.08 -6.71 -14.53
N VAL A 376 21.20 -6.09 -14.18
CA VAL A 376 21.28 -4.98 -13.24
C VAL A 376 21.89 -3.80 -13.98
N ARG A 377 21.15 -2.70 -14.06
CA ARG A 377 21.51 -1.51 -14.84
C ARG A 377 21.39 -0.28 -13.96
N ARG A 378 22.32 0.66 -14.10
CA ARG A 378 22.29 1.95 -13.40
C ARG A 378 21.62 3.00 -14.26
N ILE A 379 20.80 3.83 -13.64
CA ILE A 379 20.15 4.97 -14.28
C ILE A 379 20.63 6.22 -13.56
N GLU A 380 21.33 7.09 -14.28
CA GLU A 380 21.79 8.37 -13.74
C GLU A 380 20.61 9.31 -13.48
N ILE A 381 20.61 9.96 -12.32
CA ILE A 381 19.65 10.98 -11.91
C ILE A 381 20.39 12.15 -11.24
N ASP A 382 19.72 13.31 -11.14
CA ASP A 382 20.31 14.47 -10.47
C ASP A 382 20.40 14.23 -8.93
N SER A 383 21.57 14.44 -8.32
CA SER A 383 21.85 14.20 -6.88
C SER A 383 20.96 14.96 -5.91
N ASP A 384 20.39 16.08 -6.36
CA ASP A 384 19.63 17.01 -5.53
C ASP A 384 18.15 16.62 -5.39
N LEU A 385 17.77 15.49 -5.96
CA LEU A 385 16.42 14.94 -5.94
C LEU A 385 16.19 14.06 -4.71
N THR A 386 15.03 14.22 -4.10
CA THR A 386 14.49 13.27 -3.12
C THR A 386 13.37 12.49 -3.78
N LEU A 387 13.55 11.18 -3.95
CA LEU A 387 12.57 10.31 -4.60
C LEU A 387 11.56 9.74 -3.61
N HIS A 388 10.29 9.77 -3.96
CA HIS A 388 9.23 9.22 -3.11
C HIS A 388 8.99 7.73 -3.41
N PRO A 389 8.72 6.90 -2.37
CA PRO A 389 8.60 5.44 -2.49
C PRO A 389 7.24 5.00 -3.09
N ALA A 390 6.95 5.44 -4.31
CA ALA A 390 5.74 5.08 -5.06
C ALA A 390 5.95 5.32 -6.57
N GLY A 391 6.69 4.45 -7.23
CA GLY A 391 6.82 4.46 -8.69
C GLY A 391 5.61 3.80 -9.33
N LEU A 392 5.02 4.48 -10.31
CA LEU A 392 3.82 4.06 -11.03
C LEU A 392 4.21 3.55 -12.42
N ARG A 393 3.95 2.26 -12.70
CA ARG A 393 4.10 1.72 -14.06
C ARG A 393 2.93 2.19 -14.93
N LEU A 394 3.24 2.81 -16.06
CA LEU A 394 2.24 3.30 -17.01
C LEU A 394 2.12 2.41 -18.24
N SER A 395 3.26 1.95 -18.74
CA SER A 395 3.31 1.02 -19.87
C SER A 395 4.34 -0.07 -19.63
N ASN A 396 4.49 -0.99 -20.57
CA ASN A 396 5.50 -2.05 -20.49
C ASN A 396 6.92 -1.50 -20.35
N ASP A 397 7.15 -0.26 -20.79
CA ASP A 397 8.46 0.36 -20.89
C ASP A 397 8.66 1.61 -20.00
N ARG A 398 7.63 2.05 -19.26
CA ARG A 398 7.71 3.33 -18.53
C ARG A 398 7.26 3.24 -17.09
N VAL A 399 8.05 3.87 -16.23
CA VAL A 399 7.71 4.13 -14.83
C VAL A 399 7.77 5.63 -14.58
N ALA A 400 6.73 6.17 -13.96
CA ALA A 400 6.69 7.53 -13.45
C ALA A 400 6.99 7.53 -11.95
N ILE A 401 7.79 8.48 -11.49
CA ILE A 401 8.21 8.60 -10.08
C ILE A 401 8.02 10.04 -9.65
N ALA A 402 7.34 10.25 -8.52
CA ALA A 402 7.29 11.55 -7.90
C ALA A 402 8.61 11.84 -7.17
N ALA A 403 9.17 13.02 -7.38
CA ALA A 403 10.36 13.49 -6.70
C ALA A 403 10.15 14.90 -6.18
N THR A 404 10.90 15.28 -5.16
CA THR A 404 10.97 16.64 -4.67
C THR A 404 12.39 17.18 -4.79
N ARG A 405 12.50 18.46 -5.13
CA ARG A 405 13.77 19.21 -5.13
C ARG A 405 13.66 20.38 -4.16
N PRO A 406 14.59 20.53 -3.20
CA PRO A 406 14.65 21.73 -2.37
C PRO A 406 14.85 22.97 -3.25
N GLN A 407 14.07 24.03 -3.04
CA GLN A 407 14.18 25.27 -3.85
C GLN A 407 15.53 26.01 -3.70
N HIS A 408 16.30 25.70 -2.65
CA HIS A 408 17.66 26.21 -2.44
C HIS A 408 18.64 25.04 -2.32
N ALA A 409 19.37 24.77 -3.40
CA ALA A 409 20.37 23.71 -3.45
C ALA A 409 21.71 24.09 -2.77
N ASP A 410 21.96 25.39 -2.48
CA ASP A 410 23.24 25.86 -1.95
C ASP A 410 23.38 25.55 -0.43
N PRO A 411 24.43 24.81 -0.01
CA PRO A 411 24.72 24.52 1.39
C PRO A 411 24.88 25.77 2.28
N ILE A 412 25.29 26.91 1.71
CA ILE A 412 25.48 28.16 2.46
C ILE A 412 24.13 28.83 2.75
N ASP A 413 23.18 28.76 1.82
CA ASP A 413 21.83 29.23 2.06
C ASP A 413 21.13 28.34 3.10
N ARG A 414 21.36 27.01 3.08
CA ARG A 414 20.88 26.09 4.14
C ARG A 414 21.31 26.51 5.56
N LEU A 415 22.50 27.09 5.74
CA LEU A 415 23.00 27.56 7.04
C LEU A 415 22.46 28.94 7.45
N ARG A 416 22.14 29.81 6.47
CA ARG A 416 21.51 31.11 6.73
C ARG A 416 20.03 30.99 7.10
N ASP A 417 19.44 29.85 6.80
CA ASP A 417 18.00 29.64 6.79
C ASP A 417 17.43 28.81 7.94
N LEU A 418 18.29 28.27 8.81
CA LEU A 418 17.90 27.55 10.03
C LEU A 418 17.10 28.40 11.04
N SER A 419 16.90 29.70 10.78
CA SER A 419 16.14 30.62 11.64
C SER A 419 14.71 30.92 11.16
N LEU A 420 14.23 30.36 10.04
CA LEU A 420 12.91 30.67 9.48
C LEU A 420 12.14 29.39 9.10
N ASP A 421 11.21 29.02 10.00
CA ASP A 421 9.97 28.24 9.88
C ASP A 421 9.88 27.01 8.93
N ALA A 422 9.35 25.94 9.52
CA ALA A 422 9.17 24.58 9.02
C ALA A 422 8.10 24.39 7.91
N GLN A 423 7.94 25.34 6.99
CA GLN A 423 7.01 25.25 5.86
C GLN A 423 7.68 25.69 4.55
N ARG A 424 8.76 25.02 4.16
CA ARG A 424 9.41 25.31 2.87
C ARG A 424 8.79 24.44 1.79
N SER A 425 8.17 25.08 0.81
CA SER A 425 7.70 24.43 -0.42
C SER A 425 8.87 23.79 -1.15
N SER A 426 8.85 22.48 -1.30
CA SER A 426 9.72 21.79 -2.25
C SER A 426 9.09 21.85 -3.63
N ASP A 427 9.92 21.94 -4.67
CA ASP A 427 9.43 21.77 -6.03
C ASP A 427 9.09 20.30 -6.25
N LEU A 428 7.85 20.04 -6.62
CA LEU A 428 7.36 18.72 -7.00
C LEU A 428 7.73 18.47 -8.47
N LEU A 429 8.35 17.32 -8.71
CA LEU A 429 8.83 16.89 -10.01
C LEU A 429 8.25 15.50 -10.33
N LEU A 430 8.05 15.25 -11.62
CA LEU A 430 7.78 13.93 -12.14
C LEU A 430 8.96 13.46 -12.98
N LEU A 431 9.58 12.37 -12.55
CA LEU A 431 10.60 11.67 -13.31
C LEU A 431 9.91 10.58 -14.13
N THR A 432 10.29 10.45 -15.39
CA THR A 432 9.89 9.32 -16.22
C THR A 432 11.11 8.51 -16.61
N ILE A 433 11.08 7.22 -16.28
CA ILE A 433 12.15 6.26 -16.52
C ILE A 433 11.77 5.32 -17.65
N SER A 434 12.67 5.14 -18.62
CA SER A 434 12.61 4.09 -19.64
C SER A 434 13.18 2.79 -19.07
N LEU A 435 12.38 1.73 -19.02
CA LEU A 435 12.78 0.41 -18.51
C LEU A 435 13.61 -0.36 -19.54
N GLN A 436 13.34 -0.19 -20.84
CA GLN A 436 14.07 -0.81 -21.92
C GLN A 436 15.47 -0.24 -22.03
N ASP A 437 15.60 1.08 -22.00
CA ASP A 437 16.90 1.73 -22.15
C ASP A 437 17.64 1.88 -20.82
N ALA A 438 16.96 1.70 -19.68
CA ALA A 438 17.47 2.02 -18.34
C ALA A 438 17.98 3.48 -18.27
N THR A 439 17.15 4.43 -18.72
CA THR A 439 17.51 5.86 -18.76
C THR A 439 16.42 6.74 -18.15
N LEU A 440 16.84 7.85 -17.53
CA LEU A 440 15.94 8.95 -17.20
C LEU A 440 15.51 9.64 -18.49
N GLN A 441 14.24 9.47 -18.85
CA GLN A 441 13.70 9.98 -20.11
C GLN A 441 13.34 11.48 -20.02
N ALA A 442 12.75 11.88 -18.89
CA ALA A 442 12.34 13.26 -18.65
C ALA A 442 12.21 13.59 -17.16
N ILE A 443 12.39 14.87 -16.84
CA ILE A 443 11.99 15.50 -15.58
C ILE A 443 10.98 16.59 -15.92
N SER A 444 9.80 16.54 -15.32
CA SER A 444 8.74 17.53 -15.51
C SER A 444 8.45 18.24 -14.21
N ARG A 445 8.46 19.58 -14.19
CA ARG A 445 8.12 20.36 -13.00
C ARG A 445 6.61 20.46 -12.84
N LEU A 446 6.11 20.06 -11.68
CA LEU A 446 4.69 19.98 -11.35
C LEU A 446 4.24 21.04 -10.34
N GLY A 447 5.14 21.92 -9.90
CA GLY A 447 4.84 23.00 -8.96
C GLY A 447 5.33 22.69 -7.55
N SER A 448 4.50 22.87 -6.51
CA SER A 448 4.92 22.67 -5.11
C SER A 448 3.99 21.74 -4.33
N ILE A 449 4.54 21.13 -3.27
CA ILE A 449 3.79 20.28 -2.34
C ILE A 449 4.25 20.49 -0.88
N VAL A 450 3.33 20.31 0.07
CA VAL A 450 3.55 20.38 1.53
C VAL A 450 3.72 18.97 2.14
N ASP A 451 3.18 17.93 1.51
CA ASP A 451 3.24 16.55 2.01
C ASP A 451 3.68 15.53 0.93
N ARG A 452 3.72 14.24 1.27
CA ARG A 452 4.18 13.14 0.41
C ARG A 452 3.29 13.01 -0.84
N PRO A 453 3.82 13.20 -2.06
CA PRO A 453 3.04 13.04 -3.28
C PRO A 453 2.64 11.59 -3.49
N GLN A 454 1.40 11.37 -3.89
CA GLN A 454 0.89 10.08 -4.35
C GLN A 454 0.53 10.20 -5.84
N LEU A 455 1.03 9.26 -6.64
CA LEU A 455 0.70 9.16 -8.06
C LEU A 455 -0.48 8.22 -8.25
N HIS A 456 -1.45 8.64 -9.04
CA HIS A 456 -2.61 7.85 -9.42
C HIS A 456 -2.58 7.58 -10.93
N ALA A 457 -2.76 6.33 -11.34
CA ALA A 457 -3.04 6.00 -12.73
C ALA A 457 -4.50 6.36 -13.05
N ILE A 458 -4.71 7.15 -14.09
CA ILE A 458 -6.06 7.46 -14.59
C ILE A 458 -6.39 6.53 -15.76
N ASP A 459 -5.44 6.41 -16.69
CA ASP A 459 -5.51 5.50 -17.82
C ASP A 459 -4.07 5.16 -18.22
N ALA A 460 -3.56 4.04 -17.68
CA ALA A 460 -2.21 3.58 -17.95
C ALA A 460 -1.96 3.37 -19.45
N ALA A 461 -2.96 2.86 -20.20
CA ALA A 461 -2.85 2.64 -21.64
C ALA A 461 -2.71 3.94 -22.44
N ALA A 462 -3.21 5.06 -21.90
CA ALA A 462 -3.07 6.40 -22.46
C ALA A 462 -1.94 7.23 -21.79
N ASP A 463 -1.07 6.60 -20.98
CA ASP A 463 -0.03 7.28 -20.17
C ASP A 463 -0.59 8.44 -19.31
N ARG A 464 -1.84 8.30 -18.84
CA ARG A 464 -2.56 9.35 -18.14
C ARG A 464 -2.48 9.16 -16.63
N ILE A 465 -2.08 10.22 -15.94
CA ILE A 465 -1.79 10.20 -14.50
C ILE A 465 -2.39 11.43 -13.81
N GLY A 466 -2.56 11.32 -12.50
CA GLY A 466 -2.90 12.44 -11.64
C GLY A 466 -2.25 12.37 -10.27
N LEU A 467 -2.23 13.51 -9.59
CA LEU A 467 -1.66 13.69 -8.26
C LEU A 467 -2.15 14.99 -7.62
N PHE A 468 -2.14 15.03 -6.29
CA PHE A 468 -2.41 16.27 -5.55
C PHE A 468 -1.20 17.21 -5.56
N VAL A 469 -1.48 18.50 -5.76
CA VAL A 469 -0.50 19.59 -5.75
C VAL A 469 -1.04 20.78 -4.97
N ASP A 470 -0.17 21.59 -4.36
CA ASP A 470 -0.58 22.82 -3.65
C ASP A 470 -0.56 24.05 -4.56
N GLN A 471 0.40 24.09 -5.49
CA GLN A 471 0.50 25.15 -6.49
C GLN A 471 1.02 24.56 -7.79
N PHE A 472 0.47 25.00 -8.92
CA PHE A 472 0.94 24.64 -10.26
C PHE A 472 1.29 25.88 -11.08
N GLU A 473 2.39 25.84 -11.83
CA GLU A 473 3.01 27.02 -12.45
C GLU A 473 2.24 27.62 -13.64
N SER A 474 1.29 26.90 -14.25
CA SER A 474 0.57 27.40 -15.42
C SER A 474 -0.71 28.15 -15.06
N ALA A 475 -0.67 29.49 -15.10
CA ALA A 475 -1.78 30.47 -15.16
C ALA A 475 -2.93 30.39 -14.13
N ALA A 476 -2.96 29.36 -13.29
CA ALA A 476 -4.12 28.99 -12.51
C ALA A 476 -3.61 28.46 -11.15
N THR A 477 -3.22 29.41 -10.29
CA THR A 477 -2.64 29.18 -8.96
C THR A 477 -3.68 28.61 -7.99
N GLY A 478 -3.38 27.47 -7.36
CA GLY A 478 -4.15 26.94 -6.23
C GLY A 478 -3.98 25.43 -6.06
N PRO A 479 -4.35 24.90 -4.88
CA PRO A 479 -4.29 23.47 -4.60
C PRO A 479 -5.33 22.71 -5.43
N GLY A 480 -5.09 21.41 -5.59
CA GLY A 480 -6.05 20.52 -6.23
C GLY A 480 -5.41 19.24 -6.77
N PHE A 481 -6.23 18.45 -7.46
CA PHE A 481 -5.79 17.25 -8.15
C PHE A 481 -5.36 17.60 -9.58
N LEU A 482 -4.05 17.68 -9.81
CA LEU A 482 -3.45 17.91 -11.13
C LEU A 482 -3.51 16.61 -11.93
N PHE A 483 -3.91 16.70 -13.20
CA PHE A 483 -3.89 15.55 -14.10
C PHE A 483 -3.41 15.90 -15.49
N GLY A 484 -2.91 14.89 -16.18
CA GLY A 484 -2.37 15.04 -17.52
C GLY A 484 -1.86 13.71 -18.05
N ARG A 485 -1.04 13.79 -19.09
CA ARG A 485 -0.48 12.62 -19.77
C ARG A 485 0.99 12.79 -20.04
N LEU A 486 1.70 11.68 -20.22
CA LEU A 486 3.06 11.73 -20.73
C LEU A 486 3.04 11.83 -22.26
N ASP A 487 3.87 12.70 -22.81
CA ASP A 487 4.10 12.75 -24.26
C ASP A 487 5.00 11.60 -24.74
N SER A 488 5.28 11.55 -26.05
CA SER A 488 6.16 10.51 -26.61
C SER A 488 7.58 10.55 -26.05
N ARG A 489 8.01 11.66 -25.44
CA ARG A 489 9.32 11.85 -24.79
C ARG A 489 9.26 11.65 -23.27
N GLY A 490 8.13 11.20 -22.73
CA GLY A 490 7.95 11.00 -21.29
C GLY A 490 7.74 12.31 -20.51
N ARG A 491 7.54 13.46 -21.18
CA ARG A 491 7.27 14.71 -20.47
C ARG A 491 5.81 14.79 -20.08
N PHE A 492 5.55 15.20 -18.85
CA PHE A 492 4.20 15.45 -18.38
C PHE A 492 3.62 16.69 -19.05
N VAL A 493 2.47 16.51 -19.68
CA VAL A 493 1.64 17.57 -20.26
C VAL A 493 0.37 17.62 -19.44
N ALA A 494 0.22 18.68 -18.66
CA ALA A 494 -0.98 18.92 -17.87
C ALA A 494 -2.19 19.13 -18.78
N ASP A 495 -3.26 18.38 -18.52
CA ASP A 495 -4.56 18.56 -19.19
C ASP A 495 -5.46 19.49 -18.34
N GLY A 496 -5.34 19.46 -17.00
CA GLY A 496 -6.11 20.31 -16.11
C GLY A 496 -5.85 20.07 -14.62
N ILE A 497 -6.59 20.78 -13.76
CA ILE A 497 -6.55 20.63 -12.30
C ILE A 497 -7.98 20.68 -11.74
N VAL A 498 -8.32 19.74 -10.87
CA VAL A 498 -9.58 19.73 -10.11
C VAL A 498 -9.33 20.42 -8.77
N ARG A 499 -9.75 21.69 -8.67
CA ARG A 499 -9.32 22.61 -7.59
C ARG A 499 -10.00 22.41 -6.25
N ASP A 500 -11.13 21.75 -6.27
CA ASP A 500 -11.99 21.64 -5.11
C ASP A 500 -11.67 20.38 -4.29
N LEU A 501 -10.65 19.62 -4.68
CA LEU A 501 -10.21 18.43 -3.96
C LEU A 501 -8.98 18.70 -3.11
N GLU A 502 -8.95 18.08 -1.94
CA GLU A 502 -7.84 18.12 -1.00
C GLU A 502 -7.24 16.70 -0.81
N PRO A 503 -5.96 16.57 -0.41
CA PRO A 503 -5.30 15.26 -0.31
C PRO A 503 -5.97 14.25 0.63
N GLN A 504 -6.78 14.72 1.58
CA GLN A 504 -7.53 13.87 2.52
C GLN A 504 -8.90 13.42 2.00
N ASP A 505 -9.33 13.89 0.83
CA ASP A 505 -10.57 13.44 0.22
C ASP A 505 -10.39 12.00 -0.29
N ASP A 506 -11.39 11.15 -0.04
CA ASP A 506 -11.40 9.81 -0.65
C ASP A 506 -11.77 9.95 -2.12
N ILE A 507 -10.97 9.35 -3.00
CA ILE A 507 -11.18 9.41 -4.45
C ILE A 507 -11.23 8.02 -5.07
N ASP A 508 -12.07 7.87 -6.07
CA ASP A 508 -12.14 6.75 -7.00
C ASP A 508 -11.93 7.30 -8.42
N ILE A 509 -10.97 6.75 -9.15
CA ILE A 509 -10.46 7.31 -10.41
C ILE A 509 -10.49 6.22 -11.48
N ASP A 510 -11.05 6.56 -12.63
CA ASP A 510 -11.01 5.71 -13.83
C ASP A 510 -10.70 6.55 -15.09
N ALA A 511 -10.62 5.90 -16.26
CA ALA A 511 -10.30 6.57 -17.53
C ALA A 511 -11.35 7.62 -17.96
N LEU A 512 -12.56 7.59 -17.41
CA LEU A 512 -13.70 8.44 -17.78
C LEU A 512 -13.94 9.59 -16.79
N ARG A 513 -13.65 9.38 -15.50
CA ARG A 513 -14.03 10.32 -14.43
C ARG A 513 -13.14 10.21 -13.19
N LEU A 514 -13.37 11.17 -12.29
CA LEU A 514 -12.96 11.15 -10.89
C LEU A 514 -14.22 11.30 -10.03
N LEU A 515 -14.39 10.40 -9.07
CA LEU A 515 -15.42 10.47 -8.03
C LEU A 515 -14.73 10.76 -6.70
N ALA A 516 -15.27 11.69 -5.91
CA ALA A 516 -14.68 12.10 -4.64
C ALA A 516 -15.73 12.27 -3.54
N ARG A 517 -15.38 11.88 -2.32
CA ARG A 517 -16.15 12.12 -1.10
C ARG A 517 -15.43 13.18 -0.30
N ARG A 518 -16.12 14.28 -0.05
CA ARG A 518 -15.58 15.43 0.69
C ARG A 518 -16.65 16.13 1.50
N ASP A 519 -16.36 16.48 2.75
CA ASP A 519 -17.22 17.31 3.61
C ASP A 519 -18.73 16.93 3.63
N GLY A 520 -19.04 15.63 3.61
CA GLY A 520 -20.43 15.15 3.55
C GLY A 520 -21.10 15.39 2.19
N ARG A 521 -20.33 15.35 1.10
CA ARG A 521 -20.79 15.46 -0.28
C ARG A 521 -20.12 14.38 -1.13
N LEU A 522 -20.84 13.95 -2.17
CA LEU A 522 -20.31 13.14 -3.25
C LEU A 522 -20.21 14.02 -4.51
N VAL A 523 -19.00 14.12 -5.05
CA VAL A 523 -18.70 14.96 -6.22
C VAL A 523 -18.12 14.09 -7.32
N GLN A 524 -18.62 14.23 -8.55
CA GLN A 524 -18.06 13.58 -9.73
C GLN A 524 -17.60 14.61 -10.74
N HIS A 525 -16.34 14.50 -11.14
CA HIS A 525 -15.73 15.28 -12.20
C HIS A 525 -15.52 14.42 -13.43
N ARG A 526 -15.83 14.98 -14.60
CA ARG A 526 -15.43 14.37 -15.87
C ARG A 526 -14.16 15.02 -16.36
N TRP A 527 -13.31 14.20 -16.97
CA TRP A 527 -12.02 14.66 -17.46
C TRP A 527 -12.09 15.72 -18.57
N ASP A 528 -13.17 15.75 -19.35
CA ASP A 528 -13.40 16.77 -20.38
C ASP A 528 -14.00 18.07 -19.80
N GLN A 529 -14.42 18.08 -18.53
CA GLN A 529 -15.01 19.22 -17.83
C GLN A 529 -14.55 19.28 -16.35
N PRO A 530 -13.23 19.39 -16.08
CA PRO A 530 -12.69 19.26 -14.72
C PRO A 530 -13.06 20.41 -13.77
N ASP A 531 -13.39 21.59 -14.30
CA ASP A 531 -13.74 22.77 -13.49
C ASP A 531 -15.20 22.79 -13.05
N ARG A 532 -16.03 21.86 -13.54
CA ARG A 532 -17.46 21.81 -13.26
C ARG A 532 -17.86 20.38 -12.94
N PRO A 533 -18.19 20.07 -11.68
CA PRO A 533 -18.62 18.73 -11.34
C PRO A 533 -19.90 18.41 -12.12
N GLN A 534 -19.90 17.23 -12.73
CA GLN A 534 -21.09 16.67 -13.36
C GLN A 534 -22.14 16.32 -12.30
N ILE A 535 -21.68 15.85 -11.15
CA ILE A 535 -22.50 15.46 -10.01
C ILE A 535 -21.95 16.15 -8.78
N ASP A 536 -22.83 16.79 -8.01
CA ASP A 536 -22.51 17.34 -6.71
C ASP A 536 -23.74 17.13 -5.80
N LEU A 537 -23.68 16.07 -4.99
CA LEU A 537 -24.79 15.61 -4.16
C LEU A 537 -24.45 15.77 -2.67
N PRO A 538 -25.33 16.37 -1.86
CA PRO A 538 -25.17 16.34 -0.42
C PRO A 538 -25.41 14.91 0.11
N LEU A 539 -24.60 14.50 1.07
CA LEU A 539 -24.78 13.28 1.86
C LEU A 539 -25.48 13.62 3.19
N ASP A 540 -26.60 14.36 3.12
CA ASP A 540 -27.43 14.72 4.28
C ASP A 540 -28.72 13.86 4.30
N PRO A 541 -28.97 13.06 5.35
CA PRO A 541 -30.19 12.25 5.42
C PRO A 541 -31.48 13.08 5.40
N ALA A 542 -31.45 14.35 5.78
CA ALA A 542 -32.63 15.21 5.75
C ALA A 542 -33.18 15.41 4.32
N ASP A 543 -32.30 15.34 3.32
CA ASP A 543 -32.65 15.53 1.91
C ASP A 543 -33.17 14.25 1.24
N TYR A 544 -33.07 13.09 1.90
CA TYR A 544 -33.40 11.77 1.33
C TYR A 544 -34.59 11.05 2.00
N GLY A 545 -35.28 11.71 2.94
CA GLY A 545 -36.48 11.21 3.61
C GLY A 545 -37.82 11.74 3.06
N ALA A 546 -37.82 12.45 1.94
CA ALA A 546 -38.98 13.14 1.40
C ALA A 546 -39.29 12.78 -0.07
N THR A 547 -39.38 11.48 -0.40
CA THR A 547 -40.09 11.01 -1.59
C THR A 547 -40.81 9.70 -1.31
#